data_AF-A0A840DLD1-F1
#
_entry.id   AF-A0A840DLD1-F1
#
_cell.length_a   1.000
_cell.length_b   1.000
_cell.length_c   1.000
_cell.angle_alpha   90.00
_cell.angle_beta   90.00
_cell.angle_gamma   90.00
#
_symmetry.space_group_name_H-M   'P 1'
#
loop_
_entity.id
_entity.type
_entity.pdbx_description
1 polymer ?
#
loop_
_entity_poly.entity_id
_entity_poly.type
_entity_poly.pdbx_seq_one_letter_code
_entity_poly.pdbx_strand_id
1 'polypeptide(L)' 'MIFLEDLITLIQEKYNETLTAPTDESAEDKSFRLGSNFAYFDVFDLIESQLTIHEINSILGL' A
#
# COMPACT_ATOMS: atom_id res chain seq x y z
N MET A 1 -1.41 5.38 17.88
CA MET A 1 -1.82 4.50 16.76
C MET A 1 -2.61 5.21 15.68
N ILE A 2 -3.42 6.25 16.01
CA ILE A 2 -4.23 7.03 15.04
C ILE A 2 -3.46 7.39 13.74
N PHE A 3 -2.25 7.95 13.84
CA PHE A 3 -1.45 8.32 12.66
C PHE A 3 -1.11 7.14 11.73
N LEU A 4 -0.75 5.98 12.28
CA LEU A 4 -0.34 4.83 11.46
C LEU A 4 -1.56 4.20 10.76
N GLU A 5 -2.68 4.12 11.47
CA GLU A 5 -3.96 3.67 10.90
C GLU A 5 -4.43 4.63 9.78
N ASP A 6 -4.34 5.94 10.00
CA ASP A 6 -4.66 6.94 8.99
C ASP A 6 -3.75 6.83 7.75
N LEU A 7 -2.45 6.64 7.96
CA LEU A 7 -1.48 6.48 6.88
C LEU A 7 -1.75 5.21 6.07
N ILE A 8 -2.01 4.07 6.74
CA ILE A 8 -2.37 2.81 6.07
C ILE A 8 -3.64 3.00 5.25
N THR A 9 -4.65 3.64 5.82
CA THR A 9 -5.93 3.91 5.13
C THR A 9 -5.71 4.76 3.88
N LEU A 10 -4.92 5.83 3.97
CA LEU A 10 -4.62 6.68 2.82
C LEU A 10 -3.90 5.92 1.69
N ILE A 11 -2.95 5.05 2.04
CA ILE A 11 -2.24 4.23 1.05
C ILE A 11 -3.21 3.22 0.42
N GLN A 12 -4.15 2.66 1.19
CA GLN A 12 -5.19 1.73 0.67
C GLN A 12 -6.11 2.42 -0.32
N GLU A 13 -6.57 3.61 -0.01
CA GLU A 13 -7.36 4.42 -0.94
C GLU A 13 -6.60 4.66 -2.25
N LYS A 14 -5.34 5.09 -2.16
CA LYS A 14 -4.48 5.34 -3.32
C LYS A 14 -4.20 4.08 -4.15
N TYR A 15 -3.96 2.94 -3.51
CA TYR A 15 -3.80 1.67 -4.20
C TYR A 15 -5.09 1.26 -4.92
N ASN A 16 -6.24 1.38 -4.26
CA ASN A 16 -7.54 1.02 -4.84
C ASN A 16 -7.87 1.86 -6.08
N GLU A 17 -7.48 3.13 -6.11
CA GLU A 17 -7.57 3.99 -7.29
C GLU A 17 -6.82 3.38 -8.50
N THR A 18 -5.70 2.69 -8.28
CA THR A 18 -4.88 2.09 -9.36
C THR A 18 -5.43 0.76 -9.90
N LEU A 19 -6.30 0.08 -9.15
CA LEU A 19 -6.86 -1.22 -9.54
C LEU A 19 -7.88 -1.11 -10.66
N THR A 20 -8.51 0.05 -10.81
CA THR A 20 -9.52 0.28 -11.83
C THR A 20 -8.87 0.89 -13.07
N ALA A 21 -8.91 0.17 -14.19
CA ALA A 21 -8.47 0.69 -15.47
C ALA A 21 -9.62 1.47 -16.15
N PRO A 22 -9.41 2.74 -16.53
CA PRO A 22 -10.37 3.46 -17.38
C PRO A 22 -10.50 2.78 -18.75
N THR A 23 -11.71 2.79 -19.33
CA THR A 23 -12.00 2.17 -20.63
C THR A 23 -11.21 2.78 -21.79
N ASP A 24 -10.89 4.06 -21.70
CA ASP A 24 -10.19 4.83 -22.72
C ASP A 24 -8.79 5.28 -22.25
N GLU A 25 -8.14 4.49 -21.39
CA GLU A 25 -6.81 4.84 -20.85
C GLU A 25 -5.75 4.89 -21.98
N SER A 26 -4.94 5.95 -21.99
CA SER A 26 -3.79 6.04 -22.89
C SER A 26 -2.69 5.06 -22.45
N ALA A 27 -1.73 4.76 -23.33
CA ALA A 27 -0.60 3.90 -22.98
C ALA A 27 0.29 4.52 -21.89
N GLU A 28 0.40 5.85 -21.86
CA GLU A 28 1.12 6.59 -20.83
C GLU A 28 0.41 6.50 -19.48
N ASP A 29 -0.90 6.78 -19.45
CA ASP A 29 -1.72 6.69 -18.24
C ASP A 29 -1.74 5.26 -17.68
N LYS A 30 -1.82 4.27 -18.55
CA LYS A 30 -1.71 2.85 -18.18
C LYS A 30 -0.38 2.56 -17.49
N SER A 31 0.72 3.02 -18.09
CA SER A 31 2.06 2.79 -17.54
C SER A 31 2.23 3.48 -16.18
N PHE A 32 1.70 4.70 -16.05
CA PHE A 32 1.68 5.43 -14.79
C PHE A 32 0.84 4.71 -13.72
N ARG A 33 -0.36 4.25 -14.06
CA ARG A 33 -1.26 3.50 -13.16
C ARG A 33 -0.61 2.22 -12.66
N LEU A 34 0.00 1.43 -13.55
CA LEU A 34 0.68 0.19 -13.19
C LEU A 34 1.94 0.45 -12.34
N GLY A 35 2.71 1.49 -12.66
CA GLY A 35 3.85 1.89 -11.83
C GLY A 35 3.43 2.33 -10.43
N SER A 36 2.35 3.11 -10.33
CA SER A 36 1.77 3.52 -9.05
C SER A 36 1.22 2.33 -8.26
N ASN A 37 0.56 1.39 -8.94
CA ASN A 37 0.06 0.15 -8.34
C ASN A 37 1.19 -0.64 -7.68
N PHE A 38 2.29 -0.85 -8.42
CA PHE A 38 3.47 -1.54 -7.90
C PHE A 38 4.09 -0.81 -6.71
N ALA A 39 4.22 0.52 -6.78
CA ALA A 39 4.80 1.30 -5.69
C ALA A 39 3.97 1.21 -4.40
N TYR A 40 2.64 1.29 -4.49
CA TYR A 40 1.79 1.14 -3.31
C TYR A 40 1.77 -0.29 -2.76
N PHE A 41 1.85 -1.29 -3.63
CA PHE A 41 1.96 -2.69 -3.21
C PHE A 41 3.25 -2.94 -2.40
N ASP A 42 4.40 -2.45 -2.88
CA ASP A 42 5.68 -2.57 -2.16
C ASP A 42 5.64 -1.90 -0.77
N VAL A 43 4.93 -0.76 -0.67
CA VAL A 43 4.71 -0.10 0.63
C VAL A 43 3.84 -0.97 1.55
N PHE A 44 2.84 -1.69 1.05
CA PHE A 44 2.07 -2.62 1.88
C PHE A 44 2.88 -3.79 2.38
N ASP A 45 3.71 -4.40 1.52
CA ASP A 45 4.62 -5.48 1.93
C ASP A 45 5.55 -5.02 3.06
N LEU A 46 6.06 -3.78 2.97
CA LEU A 46 6.87 -3.19 4.03
C LEU A 46 6.06 -2.99 5.32
N ILE A 47 4.86 -2.41 5.24
CA ILE A 47 4.00 -2.16 6.41
C ILE A 47 3.64 -3.49 7.09
N GLU A 48 3.24 -4.51 6.34
CA GLU A 48 2.93 -5.84 6.85
C GLU A 48 4.14 -6.46 7.57
N SER A 49 5.32 -6.35 6.97
CA SER A 49 6.58 -6.82 7.58
C SER A 49 6.84 -6.12 8.92
N GLN A 50 6.66 -4.80 9.01
CA GLN A 50 6.90 -4.06 10.25
C GLN A 50 5.85 -4.38 11.34
N LEU A 51 4.58 -4.50 10.97
CA LEU A 51 3.51 -4.87 11.90
C LEU A 51 3.72 -6.28 12.46
N THR A 52 4.10 -7.22 11.60
CA THR A 52 4.39 -8.61 11.99
C THR A 52 5.55 -8.68 12.97
N ILE A 53 6.66 -7.98 12.68
CA ILE A 53 7.82 -7.93 13.59
C ILE A 53 7.45 -7.28 14.92
N HIS A 54 6.67 -6.20 14.89
CA HIS A 54 6.23 -5.52 16.12
C HIS A 54 5.35 -6.43 16.99
N GLU A 55 4.41 -7.17 16.38
CA GLU A 55 3.60 -8.15 17.08
C GLU A 55 4.45 -9.27 17.69
N ILE A 56 5.42 -9.80 16.94
CA ILE A 56 6.36 -10.82 17.42
C ILE A 56 7.17 -10.31 18.62
N ASN A 57 7.72 -9.09 18.55
CA ASN A 57 8.48 -8.51 19.66
C ASN A 57 7.61 -8.32 20.91
N SER A 58 6.36 -7.88 20.72
CA SER A 58 5.37 -7.75 21.80
C SER A 58 5.08 -9.09 22.48
N ILE A 59 4.91 -10.17 21.71
CA ILE A 59 4.68 -11.53 22.23
C ILE A 59 5.91 -12.06 22.97
N LEU A 60 7.11 -11.81 22.46
CA LEU A 60 8.37 -12.33 23.01
C LEU A 60 8.94 -11.46 24.15
N GLY A 61 8.38 -10.27 24.41
CA GLY A 61 8.85 -9.35 25.43
C GLY A 61 10.27 -8.83 25.17
N LEU A 62 10.66 -8.73 23.90
CA LEU A 62 11.97 -8.28 23.44
C LEU A 62 12.04 -6.75 23.31
#